data_AF-A0AAD5JT45-F1
#
_entry.id   AF-A0AAD5JT45-F1
#
_cell.length_a   1.000
_cell.length_b   1.000
_cell.length_c   1.000
_cell.angle_alpha   90.00
_cell.angle_beta   90.00
_cell.angle_gamma   90.00
#
_symmetry.space_group_name_H-M   'P 1'
#
loop_
_entity.id
_entity.type
_entity.pdbx_description
1 polymer ?
#
loop_
_entity_poly.entity_id
_entity_poly.type
_entity_poly.pdbx_seq_one_letter_code
_entity_poly.pdbx_strand_id
1 'polypeptide(L)'
;MGRLRRSRVHKGIRDTYRKYRTRNYTRDLDQIHDDIKPENVDKFKNQALDPDKPGLGQNYCVECARHFITADALQEHIRGKQHKKRVKVLKEEPYTQAEADAAAGLGKPDNGKRGGRSLTSDDVTMDDQ
;
A
#
# COMPACT_ATOMS: atom_id res chain seq x y z
N MET A 1 21.72 -3.27 -52.39
CA MET A 1 20.36 -2.82 -52.02
C MET A 1 20.20 -2.88 -50.50
N GLY A 2 20.51 -1.79 -49.79
CA GLY A 2 20.41 -1.73 -48.32
C GLY A 2 18.97 -1.62 -47.83
N ARG A 3 18.68 -2.05 -46.59
CA ARG A 3 17.34 -1.88 -46.00
C ARG A 3 17.03 -0.39 -45.85
N LEU A 4 16.11 0.09 -46.69
CA LEU A 4 15.54 1.43 -46.59
C LEU A 4 14.75 1.55 -45.27
N ARG A 5 14.98 2.63 -44.53
CA ARG A 5 14.32 2.90 -43.25
C ARG A 5 12.82 3.12 -43.48
N ARG A 6 11.98 2.36 -42.78
CA ARG A 6 10.52 2.55 -42.80
C ARG A 6 10.15 3.92 -42.21
N SER A 7 9.18 4.60 -42.81
CA SER A 7 8.57 5.81 -42.25
C SER A 7 7.73 5.44 -41.01
N ARG A 8 7.53 6.41 -40.09
CA ARG A 8 6.76 6.23 -38.83
C ARG A 8 7.26 5.11 -37.90
N VAL A 9 8.55 5.13 -37.58
CA VAL A 9 9.19 4.19 -36.64
C VAL A 9 8.92 4.46 -35.15
N HIS A 10 8.11 5.47 -34.81
CA HIS A 10 7.79 5.74 -33.40
C HIS A 10 6.87 4.66 -32.84
N LYS A 11 7.26 4.05 -31.73
CA LYS A 11 6.57 2.88 -31.14
C LYS A 11 5.24 3.20 -30.42
N GLY A 12 4.72 4.43 -30.54
CA GLY A 12 3.43 4.80 -29.93
C GLY A 12 3.36 4.73 -28.40
N ILE A 13 4.49 4.79 -27.67
CA ILE A 13 4.59 4.58 -26.21
C ILE A 13 4.02 5.76 -25.38
N ARG A 14 3.24 6.66 -26.00
CA ARG A 14 2.72 7.87 -25.35
C ARG A 14 1.80 7.53 -24.18
N ASP A 15 1.00 6.48 -24.30
CA ASP A 15 0.00 6.11 -23.29
C ASP A 15 0.65 5.50 -22.04
N THR A 16 1.66 4.65 -22.23
CA THR A 16 2.48 4.11 -21.15
C THR A 16 3.15 5.24 -20.37
N TYR A 17 3.80 6.16 -21.06
CA TYR A 17 4.44 7.31 -20.42
C TYR A 17 3.44 8.22 -19.68
N ARG A 18 2.25 8.45 -20.24
CA ARG A 18 1.18 9.22 -19.59
C ARG A 18 0.65 8.52 -18.34
N LYS A 19 0.58 7.18 -18.33
CA LYS A 19 0.11 6.39 -17.20
C LYS A 19 1.02 6.50 -15.98
N TYR A 20 2.34 6.46 -16.20
CA TYR A 20 3.34 6.50 -15.12
C TYR A 20 3.73 7.92 -14.68
N ARG A 21 3.02 8.96 -15.17
CA ARG A 21 3.30 10.34 -14.75
C ARG A 21 2.76 10.58 -13.34
N THR A 22 3.51 11.31 -12.53
CA THR A 22 3.19 11.63 -11.12
C THR A 22 1.79 12.21 -10.90
N ARG A 23 1.27 13.05 -11.81
CA ARG A 23 -0.09 13.59 -11.72
C ARG A 23 -1.21 12.55 -11.80
N ASN A 24 -0.92 11.36 -12.34
CA ASN A 24 -1.86 10.25 -12.49
C ASN A 24 -1.55 9.12 -11.49
N TYR A 25 -0.78 9.44 -10.45
CA TYR A 25 -0.36 8.46 -9.45
C TYR A 25 -1.57 7.91 -8.68
N THR A 26 -1.54 6.60 -8.47
CA THR A 26 -2.55 5.88 -7.70
C THR A 26 -2.00 5.58 -6.31
N ARG A 27 -2.87 5.32 -5.33
CA ARG A 27 -2.41 4.84 -4.02
C ARG A 27 -1.57 3.56 -4.13
N ASP A 28 -0.51 3.55 -3.34
CA ASP A 28 0.44 2.44 -3.26
C ASP A 28 -0.11 1.29 -2.42
N LEU A 29 0.54 0.12 -2.54
CA LEU A 29 0.12 -1.09 -1.85
C LEU A 29 0.30 -0.97 -0.33
N ASP A 30 1.42 -0.43 0.13
CA ASP A 30 1.71 -0.17 1.54
C ASP A 30 0.69 0.76 2.20
N GLN A 31 0.31 1.85 1.52
CA GLN A 31 -0.75 2.75 1.97
C GLN A 31 -2.10 2.03 2.09
N ILE A 32 -2.41 1.15 1.13
CA ILE A 32 -3.65 0.37 1.14
C ILE A 32 -3.65 -0.67 2.27
N HIS A 33 -2.50 -1.24 2.64
CA HIS A 33 -2.41 -2.12 3.81
C HIS A 33 -2.79 -1.40 5.11
N ASP A 34 -2.42 -0.12 5.26
CA ASP A 34 -2.86 0.69 6.39
C ASP A 34 -4.36 1.01 6.32
N ASP A 35 -4.91 1.24 5.13
CA ASP A 35 -6.34 1.49 4.92
C ASP A 35 -7.21 0.26 5.21
N ILE A 36 -6.68 -0.96 5.06
CA ILE A 36 -7.38 -2.24 5.30
C ILE A 36 -7.53 -2.57 6.78
N LYS A 37 -6.81 -1.88 7.67
CA LYS A 37 -6.98 -2.04 9.12
C LYS A 37 -8.43 -1.70 9.51
N PRO A 38 -9.05 -2.46 10.43
CA PRO A 38 -10.49 -2.36 10.71
C PRO A 38 -10.94 -0.94 11.07
N GLU A 39 -10.11 -0.22 11.84
CA GLU A 39 -10.36 1.16 12.24
C GLU A 39 -10.49 2.14 11.07
N ASN A 40 -9.77 1.89 9.97
CA ASN A 40 -9.77 2.74 8.79
C ASN A 40 -10.84 2.30 7.79
N VAL A 41 -11.07 0.99 7.66
CA VAL A 41 -12.10 0.43 6.78
C VAL A 41 -13.47 1.03 7.10
N ASP A 42 -13.82 1.16 8.38
CA ASP A 42 -15.12 1.70 8.78
C ASP A 42 -15.28 3.17 8.41
N LYS A 43 -14.19 3.95 8.43
CA LYS A 43 -14.18 5.35 8.01
C LYS A 43 -14.34 5.47 6.49
N PHE A 44 -13.71 4.59 5.72
CA PHE A 44 -13.80 4.60 4.25
C PHE A 44 -15.15 4.09 3.73
N LYS A 45 -15.79 3.16 4.45
CA LYS A 45 -17.15 2.71 4.12
C LYS A 45 -18.20 3.77 4.44
N ASN A 46 -18.05 4.48 5.56
CA ASN A 46 -19.02 5.48 6.03
C ASN A 46 -18.56 6.90 5.70
N GLN A 47 -18.18 7.15 4.44
CA GLN A 47 -17.73 8.47 4.02
C GLN A 47 -18.90 9.46 3.90
N ALA A 48 -18.64 10.73 4.21
CA ALA A 48 -19.63 11.79 3.99
C ALA A 48 -19.93 11.95 2.50
N LEU A 49 -21.15 12.40 2.19
CA LEU A 49 -21.57 12.66 0.81
C LEU A 49 -20.73 13.78 0.20
N ASP A 50 -19.98 13.44 -0.84
CA ASP A 50 -19.05 14.35 -1.52
C ASP A 50 -19.45 14.49 -2.99
N PRO A 51 -19.88 15.68 -3.45
CA PRO A 51 -20.38 15.89 -4.80
C PRO A 51 -19.28 15.80 -5.88
N ASP A 52 -18.01 15.95 -5.52
CA ASP A 52 -16.90 15.91 -6.47
C ASP A 52 -16.48 14.48 -6.84
N LYS A 53 -16.96 13.49 -6.08
CA LYS A 53 -16.65 12.07 -6.27
C LYS A 53 -17.80 11.32 -6.94
N PRO A 54 -17.49 10.31 -7.77
CA PRO A 54 -18.54 9.49 -8.37
C PRO A 54 -19.32 8.75 -7.28
N GLY A 55 -20.63 8.63 -7.46
CA GLY A 55 -21.52 7.98 -6.49
C GLY A 55 -21.61 8.69 -5.14
N LEU A 56 -21.36 10.00 -5.10
CA LEU A 56 -21.33 10.82 -3.88
C LEU A 56 -20.35 10.31 -2.82
N GLY A 57 -19.31 9.58 -3.25
CA GLY A 57 -18.32 8.98 -2.35
C GLY A 57 -18.76 7.69 -1.64
N GLN A 58 -20.03 7.27 -1.77
CA GLN A 58 -20.59 6.15 -0.99
C GLN A 58 -20.10 4.77 -1.48
N ASN A 59 -19.98 4.59 -2.79
CA ASN A 59 -19.62 3.30 -3.38
C ASN A 59 -18.10 3.18 -3.55
N TYR A 60 -17.37 2.88 -2.47
CA TYR A 60 -15.91 2.82 -2.46
C TYR A 60 -15.34 1.41 -2.26
N CYS A 61 -14.32 1.06 -3.04
CA CYS A 61 -13.52 -0.15 -2.83
C CYS A 61 -12.17 0.21 -2.22
N VAL A 62 -11.93 -0.24 -0.97
CA VAL A 62 -10.71 0.06 -0.19
C VAL A 62 -9.46 -0.53 -0.85
N GLU A 63 -9.52 -1.80 -1.25
CA GLU A 63 -8.37 -2.53 -1.80
C GLU A 63 -7.85 -1.98 -3.13
N CYS A 64 -8.75 -1.40 -3.92
CA CYS A 64 -8.42 -0.81 -5.22
C CYS A 64 -8.37 0.72 -5.18
N ALA A 65 -8.64 1.33 -4.02
CA ALA A 65 -8.73 2.77 -3.79
C ALA A 65 -9.55 3.52 -4.86
N ARG A 66 -10.72 2.99 -5.23
CA ARG A 66 -11.54 3.51 -6.34
C ARG A 66 -13.00 3.70 -5.94
N HIS A 67 -13.55 4.84 -6.34
CA HIS A 67 -14.98 5.14 -6.23
C HIS A 67 -15.75 4.68 -7.47
N PHE A 68 -16.97 4.21 -7.24
CA PHE A 68 -17.92 3.75 -8.26
C PHE A 68 -19.19 4.60 -8.22
N ILE A 69 -19.94 4.57 -9.32
CA ILE A 69 -21.17 5.38 -9.45
C ILE A 69 -22.33 4.69 -8.71
N THR A 70 -22.48 3.38 -8.90
CA THR A 70 -23.58 2.57 -8.35
C THR A 70 -23.07 1.40 -7.51
N ALA A 71 -23.95 0.83 -6.67
CA ALA A 71 -23.66 -0.37 -5.89
C ALA A 71 -23.43 -1.61 -6.78
N ASP A 72 -24.18 -1.74 -7.88
CA ASP A 72 -24.02 -2.85 -8.82
C ASP A 72 -22.64 -2.86 -9.47
N ALA A 73 -22.14 -1.68 -9.87
CA ALA A 73 -20.80 -1.54 -10.44
C ALA A 73 -19.70 -1.95 -9.44
N LEU A 74 -19.91 -1.70 -8.15
CA LEU A 74 -19.01 -2.14 -7.09
C LEU A 74 -19.05 -3.67 -6.95
N GLN A 75 -20.23 -4.29 -7.00
CA GLN A 75 -20.36 -5.75 -6.95
C GLN A 75 -19.72 -6.44 -8.15
N GLU A 76 -19.90 -5.89 -9.36
CA GLU A 76 -19.24 -6.38 -10.57
C GLU A 76 -17.71 -6.25 -10.48
N HIS A 77 -17.22 -5.12 -9.95
CA HIS A 77 -15.80 -4.91 -9.71
C HIS A 77 -15.19 -5.99 -8.80
N ILE A 78 -15.86 -6.31 -7.68
CA ILE A 78 -15.41 -7.32 -6.72
C ILE A 78 -15.32 -8.71 -7.37
N ARG A 79 -16.28 -9.05 -8.25
CA ARG A 79 -16.29 -10.32 -8.98
C ARG A 79 -15.17 -10.41 -10.03
N GLY A 80 -14.67 -9.27 -10.49
CA GLY A 80 -13.67 -9.12 -11.54
C GLY A 80 -12.28 -9.68 -11.19
N LYS A 81 -11.52 -10.05 -12.23
CA LYS A 81 -10.16 -10.63 -12.08
C LYS A 81 -9.15 -9.65 -11.48
N GLN A 82 -9.29 -8.36 -11.79
CA GLN A 82 -8.35 -7.32 -11.35
C GLN A 82 -8.40 -7.16 -9.82
N HIS A 83 -9.61 -7.09 -9.26
CA HIS A 83 -9.83 -7.05 -7.82
C HIS A 83 -9.29 -8.31 -7.14
N LYS A 84 -9.66 -9.50 -7.64
CA LYS A 84 -9.12 -10.77 -7.10
C LYS A 84 -7.59 -10.85 -7.14
N LYS A 85 -6.94 -10.26 -8.14
CA LYS A 85 -5.48 -10.17 -8.20
C LYS A 85 -4.95 -9.21 -7.11
N ARG A 86 -5.61 -8.08 -6.90
CA ARG A 86 -5.26 -7.10 -5.87
C ARG A 86 -5.38 -7.70 -4.47
N VAL A 87 -6.49 -8.38 -4.16
CA VAL A 87 -6.68 -9.13 -2.90
C VAL A 87 -5.53 -10.09 -2.65
N LYS A 88 -5.08 -10.82 -3.68
CA LYS A 88 -3.97 -11.77 -3.54
C LYS A 88 -2.65 -11.09 -3.19
N VAL A 89 -2.34 -9.97 -3.86
CA VAL A 89 -1.14 -9.18 -3.57
C VAL A 89 -1.19 -8.61 -2.16
N LEU A 90 -2.35 -8.12 -1.71
CA LEU A 90 -2.55 -7.56 -0.37
C LEU A 90 -2.56 -8.60 0.76
N LYS A 91 -2.46 -9.89 0.45
CA LYS A 91 -2.24 -10.94 1.47
C LYS A 91 -0.77 -11.10 1.83
N GLU A 92 0.12 -10.68 0.94
CA GLU A 92 1.55 -10.68 1.19
C GLU A 92 1.90 -9.47 2.06
N GLU A 93 2.94 -9.56 2.87
CA GLU A 93 3.39 -8.44 3.68
C GLU A 93 3.90 -7.31 2.77
N PRO A 94 3.54 -6.04 3.03
CA PRO A 94 4.00 -4.94 2.21
C PRO A 94 5.50 -4.75 2.37
N TYR A 95 6.18 -4.56 1.24
CA TYR A 95 7.60 -4.19 1.24
C TYR A 95 7.78 -2.81 1.89
N THR A 96 8.67 -2.71 2.86
CA THR A 96 8.96 -1.46 3.57
C THR A 96 10.40 -1.02 3.39
N GLN A 97 10.66 0.28 3.57
CA GLN A 97 12.03 0.80 3.52
C GLN A 97 12.95 0.13 4.55
N ALA A 98 12.42 -0.25 5.72
CA ALA A 98 13.20 -0.93 6.76
C ALA A 98 13.71 -2.31 6.28
N GLU A 99 12.92 -3.01 5.48
CA GLU A 99 13.31 -4.27 4.84
C GLU A 99 14.40 -4.04 3.78
N ALA A 100 14.29 -2.96 3.00
CA ALA A 100 15.30 -2.55 2.04
C ALA A 100 16.65 -2.25 2.73
N ASP A 101 16.62 -1.49 3.81
CA ASP A 101 17.81 -1.11 4.58
C ASP A 101 18.43 -2.34 5.26
N ALA A 102 17.61 -3.26 5.80
CA ALA A 102 18.09 -4.52 6.36
C ALA A 102 18.77 -5.40 5.30
N ALA A 103 18.20 -5.51 4.10
CA ALA A 103 18.80 -6.24 2.98
C ALA A 103 20.11 -5.60 2.49
N ALA A 104 20.24 -4.27 2.60
CA ALA A 104 21.46 -3.52 2.30
C ALA A 104 22.51 -3.57 3.43
N GLY A 105 22.20 -4.22 4.57
CA GLY A 105 23.10 -4.29 5.73
C GLY A 105 23.11 -3.03 6.61
N LEU A 106 22.17 -2.09 6.40
CA LEU A 106 21.93 -0.91 7.22
C LEU A 106 20.80 -1.12 8.25
N GLY A 107 20.42 -2.37 8.51
CA GLY A 107 19.36 -2.72 9.46
C GLY A 107 19.61 -2.18 10.86
N LYS A 108 18.54 -2.09 11.67
CA LYS A 108 18.67 -1.77 13.10
C LYS A 108 19.73 -2.69 13.71
N PRO A 109 20.69 -2.14 14.48
CA PRO A 109 21.68 -2.98 15.12
C PRO A 109 20.98 -3.94 16.08
N ASP A 110 21.15 -5.25 15.89
CA ASP A 110 20.77 -6.32 16.82
C ASP A 110 21.59 -6.30 18.13
N ASN A 111 22.37 -5.23 18.32
CA ASN A 111 22.94 -4.89 19.61
C ASN A 111 21.76 -4.45 20.48
N GLY A 112 21.19 -5.40 21.24
CA GLY A 112 20.04 -5.20 22.12
C GLY A 112 20.11 -3.92 22.96
N LYS A 113 18.98 -3.52 23.55
CA LYS A 113 18.76 -2.24 24.24
C LYS A 113 20.04 -1.74 24.92
N ARG A 114 20.64 -0.67 24.40
CA ARG A 114 21.89 -0.10 24.93
C ARG A 114 21.66 0.33 26.38
N GLY A 115 22.12 -0.48 27.33
CA GLY A 115 22.13 -0.19 28.76
C GLY A 115 20.78 -0.43 29.45
N GLY A 116 20.81 -1.28 30.49
CA GLY A 116 19.79 -1.29 31.54
C GLY A 116 19.43 -2.67 32.05
N ARG A 117 20.32 -3.33 32.82
CA ARG A 117 19.84 -4.18 33.90
C ARG A 117 19.14 -3.22 34.87
N SER A 118 17.81 -3.12 34.84
CA SER A 118 17.09 -2.48 35.93
C SER A 118 17.37 -3.31 37.18
N LEU A 119 18.02 -2.73 38.19
CA LEU A 119 18.15 -3.36 39.50
C LEU A 119 16.72 -3.69 39.98
N THR A 120 16.37 -4.96 40.00
CA THR A 120 15.14 -5.41 40.64
C THR A 120 15.38 -5.38 42.14
N SER A 121 14.32 -5.16 42.91
CA SER A 121 14.37 -5.05 44.38
C SER A 121 15.06 -6.23 45.07
N ASP A 122 15.15 -7.37 44.40
CA ASP A 122 15.78 -8.61 44.89
C ASP A 122 17.30 -8.53 45.03
N ASP A 123 17.97 -7.53 44.42
CA ASP A 123 19.44 -7.35 44.53
C ASP A 123 19.88 -6.57 45.81
N VAL A 124 18.94 -6.02 46.60
CA VAL A 124 19.23 -5.12 47.74
C VAL A 124 19.11 -5.81 49.11
N THR A 125 18.47 -6.98 49.20
CA THR A 125 18.35 -7.72 50.46
C THR A 125 19.62 -8.54 50.72
N MET A 126 20.61 -7.93 51.36
CA MET A 126 21.64 -8.67 52.09
C MET A 126 21.00 -9.13 53.40
N ASP A 127 20.70 -10.43 53.52
CA ASP A 127 20.30 -11.04 54.79
C ASP A 127 21.48 -10.93 55.79
N ASP A 128 21.37 -10.00 56.75
CA ASP A 128 22.24 -9.97 57.93
C ASP A 128 21.89 -11.17 58.82
N GLN A 129 22.87 -12.05 59.04
CA GLN A 129 22.80 -13.22 59.94
C GLN A 129 22.72 -12.83 61.42
#